data_AF-N8W5V0-F1
#
_entry.id   AF-N8W5V0-F1
#
_cell.length_a   1.000
_cell.length_b   1.000
_cell.length_c   1.000
_cell.angle_alpha   90.00
_cell.angle_beta   90.00
_cell.angle_gamma   90.00
#
_symmetry.space_group_name_H-M   'P 1'
#
loop_
_entity.id
_entity.type
_entity.pdbx_description
1 polymer ?
#
loop_
_entity_poly.entity_id
_entity_poly.type
_entity_poly.pdbx_seq_one_letter_code
_entity_poly.pdbx_strand_id
1 'polypeptide(L)'
;MNPLVPQTAGLMAVQEGIKAVSNMVSEIAHYKRAVAELEFQRKQMHEQSKIIRAEIELNHKKEIKRIDALSSAFKTCLKHNKQFIALQKQQQDHAQEQCIMILNLIAQEQDPTNKTTLMSVWQQMLKQIELNREETSRLNQTLMDAYHQFGIDLSRPQLDLKDVG
;
A
#
# COMPACT_ATOMS: atom_id res chain seq x y z
N MET A 1 56.92 74.55 -43.76
CA MET A 1 55.56 74.04 -43.49
C MET A 1 55.67 73.02 -42.36
N ASN A 2 55.13 73.32 -41.19
CA ASN A 2 55.04 72.33 -40.10
C ASN A 2 53.81 71.44 -40.37
N PRO A 3 53.93 70.10 -40.41
CA PRO A 3 52.77 69.24 -40.38
C PRO A 3 52.13 69.33 -38.98
N LEU A 4 50.84 69.66 -38.96
CA LEU A 4 49.99 69.65 -37.76
C LEU A 4 49.97 68.24 -37.16
N VAL A 5 50.51 68.13 -35.93
CA VAL A 5 50.63 66.90 -35.13
C VAL A 5 49.24 66.39 -34.69
N PRO A 6 49.04 65.06 -34.51
CA PRO A 6 47.74 64.37 -34.34
C PRO A 6 47.07 64.58 -32.97
N GLN A 7 46.59 65.79 -32.69
CA GLN A 7 45.92 66.09 -31.41
C GLN A 7 44.47 65.57 -31.34
N THR A 8 43.78 65.43 -32.47
CA THR A 8 42.37 64.97 -32.51
C THR A 8 42.20 63.47 -32.28
N ALA A 9 43.13 62.63 -32.75
CA ALA A 9 43.07 61.17 -32.55
C ALA A 9 43.32 60.79 -31.08
N GLY A 10 44.26 61.46 -30.40
CA GLY A 10 44.52 61.26 -28.97
C GLY A 10 43.35 61.68 -28.08
N LEU A 11 42.68 62.79 -28.40
CA LEU A 11 41.49 63.27 -27.69
C LEU A 11 40.29 62.32 -27.85
N MET A 12 40.05 61.80 -29.05
CA MET A 12 38.99 60.82 -29.29
C MET A 12 39.24 59.50 -28.55
N ALA A 13 40.48 59.00 -28.55
CA ALA A 13 40.85 57.78 -27.80
C ALA A 13 40.65 57.93 -26.29
N VAL A 14 40.96 59.10 -25.72
CA VAL A 14 40.71 59.39 -24.29
C VAL A 14 39.22 59.44 -23.99
N GLN A 15 38.42 60.06 -24.86
CA GLN A 15 36.96 60.15 -24.68
C GLN A 15 36.28 58.77 -24.77
N GLU A 16 36.72 57.92 -25.70
CA GLU A 16 36.26 56.53 -25.80
C GLU A 16 36.69 55.71 -24.57
N GLY A 17 37.92 55.92 -24.08
CA GLY A 17 38.41 55.29 -22.85
C GLY A 17 37.57 55.65 -21.62
N ILE A 18 37.23 56.93 -21.46
CA ILE A 18 36.36 57.41 -20.35
C ILE A 18 34.97 56.79 -20.46
N LYS A 19 34.40 56.72 -21.67
CA LYS A 19 33.08 56.08 -21.89
C LYS A 19 33.11 54.59 -21.59
N ALA A 20 34.16 53.89 -22.00
CA ALA A 20 34.36 52.47 -21.70
C ALA A 20 34.45 52.21 -20.19
N VAL A 21 35.21 53.02 -19.46
CA VAL A 21 35.30 52.93 -17.99
C VAL A 21 33.94 53.18 -17.33
N SER A 22 33.20 54.21 -17.78
CA SER A 22 31.86 54.50 -17.27
C SER A 22 30.88 53.34 -17.50
N ASN A 23 30.94 52.68 -18.65
CA ASN A 23 30.13 51.51 -18.96
C ASN A 23 30.51 50.32 -18.08
N MET A 24 31.81 50.04 -17.90
CA MET A 24 32.29 48.98 -17.01
C MET A 24 31.82 49.17 -15.56
N VAL A 25 31.84 50.41 -15.05
CA VAL A 25 31.34 50.71 -13.70
C VAL A 25 29.85 50.40 -13.58
N SER A 26 29.07 50.73 -14.61
CA SER A 26 27.63 50.41 -14.65
C SER A 26 27.41 48.88 -14.66
N GLU A 27 28.13 48.16 -15.50
CA GLU A 27 28.05 46.69 -15.57
C GLU A 27 28.45 46.03 -14.25
N ILE A 28 29.51 46.48 -13.58
CA ILE A 28 29.91 45.99 -12.26
C ILE A 28 28.79 46.21 -11.23
N ALA A 29 28.11 47.36 -11.27
CA ALA A 29 26.97 47.61 -10.38
C ALA A 29 25.79 46.68 -10.68
N HIS A 30 25.51 46.40 -11.96
CA HIS A 30 24.50 45.43 -12.37
C HIS A 30 24.84 44.02 -11.90
N TYR A 31 26.09 43.55 -12.09
CA TYR A 31 26.53 42.24 -11.62
C TYR A 31 26.45 42.11 -10.10
N LYS A 32 26.86 43.13 -9.34
CA LYS A 32 26.71 43.12 -7.87
C LYS A 32 25.26 42.95 -7.44
N ARG A 33 24.32 43.64 -8.11
CA ARG A 33 22.89 43.48 -7.84
C ARG A 33 22.40 42.08 -8.21
N ALA A 34 22.79 41.55 -9.36
CA ALA A 34 22.43 40.20 -9.79
C ALA A 34 22.95 39.12 -8.83
N VAL A 35 24.18 39.25 -8.34
CA VAL A 35 24.76 38.33 -7.34
C VAL A 35 23.97 38.38 -6.03
N ALA A 36 23.62 39.57 -5.54
CA ALA A 36 22.82 39.70 -4.31
C ALA A 36 21.44 39.05 -4.44
N GLU A 37 20.78 39.21 -5.59
CA GLU A 37 19.49 38.57 -5.89
C GLU A 37 19.62 37.05 -5.94
N LEU A 38 20.65 36.52 -6.61
CA LEU A 38 20.92 35.08 -6.65
C LEU A 38 21.20 34.50 -5.26
N GLU A 39 21.94 35.22 -4.41
CA GLU A 39 22.18 34.79 -3.03
C GLU A 39 20.90 34.75 -2.20
N PHE A 40 20.01 35.72 -2.40
CA PHE A 40 18.70 35.74 -1.74
C PHE A 40 17.83 34.57 -2.19
N GLN A 41 17.71 34.33 -3.49
CA GLN A 41 16.98 33.20 -4.06
C GLN A 41 17.55 31.86 -3.58
N ARG A 42 18.87 31.70 -3.53
CA ARG A 42 19.53 30.51 -2.99
C ARG A 42 19.13 30.25 -1.54
N LYS A 43 19.10 31.30 -0.69
CA LYS A 43 18.69 31.17 0.72
C LYS A 43 17.23 30.74 0.84
N GLN A 44 16.33 31.34 0.06
CA GLN A 44 14.92 30.95 0.04
C GLN A 44 14.72 29.50 -0.41
N MET A 45 15.37 29.10 -1.50
CA MET A 45 15.29 27.74 -2.03
C MET A 45 15.82 26.72 -1.03
N HIS A 46 16.91 27.03 -0.33
CA HIS A 46 17.46 26.15 0.70
C HIS A 46 16.49 25.95 1.86
N GLU A 47 15.81 27.01 2.30
CA GLU A 47 14.84 26.91 3.39
C GLU A 47 13.57 26.15 2.95
N GLN A 48 13.07 26.41 1.74
CA GLN A 48 11.98 25.63 1.14
C GLN A 48 12.34 24.14 1.02
N SER A 49 13.58 23.83 0.61
CA SER A 49 14.06 22.45 0.51
C SER A 49 14.02 21.73 1.87
N LYS A 50 14.37 22.40 2.97
CA LYS A 50 14.25 21.82 4.31
C LYS A 50 12.81 21.51 4.68
N ILE A 51 11.88 22.43 4.39
CA ILE A 51 10.46 22.26 4.68
C ILE A 51 9.90 21.06 3.90
N ILE A 52 10.14 21.02 2.58
CA ILE A 52 9.68 19.93 1.71
C ILE A 52 10.25 18.60 2.17
N ARG A 53 11.54 18.56 2.53
CA ARG A 53 12.17 17.35 3.04
C ARG A 53 11.51 16.86 4.33
N ALA A 54 11.24 17.75 5.29
CA ALA A 54 10.58 17.39 6.54
C ALA A 54 9.15 16.87 6.29
N GLU A 55 8.43 17.45 5.33
CA GLU A 55 7.10 16.98 4.93
C GLU A 55 7.13 15.59 4.31
N ILE A 56 8.09 15.32 3.41
CA ILE A 56 8.30 13.99 2.82
C ILE A 56 8.63 12.96 3.90
N GLU A 57 9.54 13.28 4.82
CA GLU A 57 9.90 12.38 5.93
C GLU A 57 8.70 12.07 6.84
N LEU A 58 7.88 13.08 7.15
CA LEU A 58 6.65 12.90 7.92
C LEU A 58 5.63 12.01 7.19
N ASN A 59 5.40 12.26 5.91
CA ASN A 59 4.46 11.49 5.10
C ASN A 59 4.90 10.04 4.95
N HIS A 60 6.19 9.78 4.67
CA HIS A 60 6.73 8.42 4.67
C HIS A 60 6.53 7.71 6.01
N LYS A 61 6.77 8.39 7.14
CA LYS A 61 6.54 7.81 8.47
C LYS A 61 5.07 7.46 8.71
N LYS A 62 4.13 8.25 8.21
CA LYS A 62 2.69 7.95 8.29
C LYS A 62 2.32 6.75 7.43
N GLU A 63 2.81 6.69 6.19
CA GLU A 63 2.53 5.56 5.29
C GLU A 63 3.10 4.24 5.81
N ILE A 64 4.31 4.22 6.36
CA ILE A 64 4.88 3.01 7.00
C ILE A 64 3.95 2.52 8.13
N LYS A 65 3.53 3.42 9.04
CA LYS A 65 2.60 3.04 10.12
C LYS A 65 1.27 2.49 9.61
N ARG A 66 0.76 3.04 8.51
CA ARG A 66 -0.47 2.57 7.86
C ARG A 66 -0.27 1.16 7.30
N ILE A 67 0.85 0.91 6.62
CA ILE A 67 1.21 -0.42 6.09
C ILE A 67 1.33 -1.43 7.24
N ASP A 68 2.00 -1.07 8.34
CA ASP A 68 2.14 -1.94 9.51
C ASP A 68 0.78 -2.31 10.12
N ALA A 69 -0.12 -1.33 10.25
CA ALA A 69 -1.47 -1.56 10.77
C ALA A 69 -2.27 -2.49 9.85
N LEU A 70 -2.21 -2.28 8.53
CA LEU A 70 -2.87 -3.14 7.55
C LEU A 70 -2.30 -4.57 7.58
N SER A 71 -0.98 -4.71 7.65
CA SER A 71 -0.30 -6.01 7.77
C SER A 71 -0.72 -6.76 9.04
N SER A 72 -0.79 -6.07 10.18
CA SER A 72 -1.27 -6.66 11.44
C SER A 72 -2.74 -7.09 11.38
N ALA A 73 -3.60 -6.26 10.80
CA ALA A 73 -5.01 -6.60 10.60
C ALA A 73 -5.17 -7.82 9.68
N PHE A 74 -4.39 -7.87 8.61
CA PHE A 74 -4.37 -9.01 7.69
C PHE A 74 -3.91 -10.29 8.38
N LYS A 75 -2.80 -10.26 9.14
CA LYS A 75 -2.34 -11.40 9.96
C LYS A 75 -3.41 -11.89 10.94
N THR A 76 -4.13 -10.97 11.57
CA THR A 76 -5.24 -11.30 12.47
C THR A 76 -6.39 -11.98 11.73
N CYS A 77 -6.76 -11.47 10.55
CA CYS A 77 -7.77 -12.07 9.69
C CYS A 77 -7.38 -13.50 9.26
N LEU A 78 -6.14 -13.71 8.82
CA LEU A 78 -5.63 -15.04 8.48
C LEU A 78 -5.73 -16.03 9.65
N LYS A 79 -5.38 -15.58 10.87
CA LYS A 79 -5.50 -16.40 12.08
C LYS A 79 -6.97 -16.78 12.36
N HIS A 80 -7.89 -15.83 12.25
CA HIS A 80 -9.31 -16.11 12.40
C HIS A 80 -9.83 -17.08 11.34
N ASN A 81 -9.44 -16.91 10.08
CA ASN A 81 -9.83 -17.82 9.00
C ASN A 81 -9.34 -19.25 9.25
N LYS A 82 -8.10 -19.42 9.72
CA LYS A 82 -7.56 -20.73 10.10
C LYS A 82 -8.36 -21.37 11.24
N GLN A 83 -8.70 -20.60 12.27
CA GLN A 83 -9.52 -21.07 13.39
C GLN A 83 -10.93 -21.45 12.95
N PHE A 84 -11.53 -20.64 12.07
CA PHE A 84 -12.86 -20.89 11.52
C PHE A 84 -12.89 -22.19 10.70
N ILE A 85 -11.90 -22.41 9.83
CA ILE A 85 -11.79 -23.65 9.05
C ILE A 85 -11.66 -24.88 9.96
N ALA A 86 -10.85 -24.78 11.02
CA ALA A 86 -10.70 -25.86 11.99
C ALA A 86 -12.02 -26.17 12.72
N LEU A 87 -12.75 -25.13 13.13
CA LEU A 87 -14.07 -25.27 13.76
C LEU A 87 -15.09 -25.91 12.82
N GLN A 88 -15.15 -25.46 11.57
CA GLN A 88 -16.04 -26.03 10.55
C GLN A 88 -15.74 -27.52 10.32
N LYS A 89 -14.46 -27.89 10.24
CA LYS A 89 -14.06 -29.29 10.11
C LYS A 89 -14.52 -30.14 11.29
N GLN A 90 -14.33 -29.65 12.51
CA GLN A 90 -14.81 -30.32 13.72
C GLN A 90 -16.34 -30.49 13.74
N GLN A 91 -17.08 -29.45 13.34
CA GLN A 91 -18.54 -29.52 13.24
C GLN A 91 -19.00 -30.53 12.18
N GLN A 92 -18.30 -30.57 11.04
CA GLN A 92 -18.58 -31.54 9.97
C GLN A 92 -18.35 -32.98 10.45
N ASP A 93 -17.22 -33.24 11.12
CA ASP A 93 -16.88 -34.57 11.64
C ASP A 93 -17.92 -35.02 12.68
N HIS A 94 -18.33 -34.12 13.58
CA HIS A 94 -19.38 -34.42 14.57
C HIS A 94 -20.74 -34.69 13.93
N ALA A 95 -21.15 -33.90 12.92
CA ALA A 95 -22.39 -34.13 12.20
C ALA A 95 -22.38 -35.49 11.47
N GLN A 96 -21.23 -35.87 10.91
CA GLN A 96 -21.05 -37.17 10.26
C GLN A 96 -21.19 -38.32 11.25
N GLU A 97 -20.59 -38.22 12.44
CA GLU A 97 -20.75 -39.20 13.52
C GLU A 97 -22.21 -39.35 13.95
N GLN A 98 -22.92 -38.23 14.14
CA GLN A 98 -24.34 -38.24 14.51
C GLN A 98 -25.21 -38.88 13.41
N CYS A 99 -24.93 -38.61 12.13
CA CYS A 99 -25.63 -39.26 11.01
C CYS A 99 -25.41 -40.78 11.01
N ILE A 100 -24.18 -41.25 11.23
CA ILE A 100 -23.87 -42.69 11.31
C ILE A 100 -24.63 -43.34 12.48
N MET A 101 -24.63 -42.68 13.65
CA MET A 101 -25.34 -43.16 14.83
C MET A 101 -26.85 -43.30 14.57
N ILE A 102 -27.50 -42.29 13.97
CA ILE A 102 -28.92 -42.36 13.64
C ILE A 102 -29.20 -43.43 12.59
N LEU A 103 -28.36 -43.58 11.56
CA LEU A 103 -28.51 -44.66 10.58
C LEU A 103 -28.45 -46.04 11.24
N ASN A 104 -27.53 -46.23 12.20
CA ASN A 104 -27.46 -47.47 12.99
C ASN A 104 -28.72 -47.69 13.84
N LEU A 105 -29.25 -46.64 14.48
CA LEU A 105 -30.50 -46.73 15.23
C LEU A 105 -31.69 -47.08 14.33
N ILE A 106 -31.83 -46.44 13.17
CA ILE A 106 -32.87 -46.76 12.17
C ILE A 106 -32.79 -48.21 11.71
N ALA A 107 -31.57 -48.72 11.51
CA ALA A 107 -31.34 -50.10 11.07
C ALA A 107 -31.75 -51.14 12.12
N GLN A 108 -31.63 -50.79 13.41
CA GLN A 108 -31.96 -51.67 14.54
C GLN A 108 -33.41 -51.49 15.04
N GLU A 109 -34.08 -50.40 14.67
CA GLU A 109 -35.43 -50.08 15.12
C GLU A 109 -36.48 -50.98 14.46
N GLN A 110 -37.27 -51.65 15.30
CA GLN A 110 -38.32 -52.57 14.88
C GLN A 110 -39.71 -51.93 14.95
N ASP A 111 -39.89 -50.90 15.79
CA ASP A 111 -41.15 -50.17 15.87
C ASP A 111 -41.31 -49.21 14.67
N PRO A 112 -42.37 -49.33 13.85
CA PRO A 112 -42.56 -48.49 12.67
C PRO A 112 -42.70 -46.99 12.97
N THR A 113 -43.25 -46.63 14.14
CA THR A 113 -43.46 -45.24 14.55
C THR A 113 -42.13 -44.61 14.95
N ASN A 114 -41.34 -45.29 15.78
CA ASN A 114 -40.00 -44.85 16.16
C ASN A 114 -39.07 -44.79 14.95
N LYS A 115 -39.16 -45.75 14.03
CA LYS A 115 -38.39 -45.76 12.79
C LYS A 115 -38.69 -44.54 11.92
N THR A 116 -39.97 -44.16 11.82
CA THR A 116 -40.40 -42.96 11.08
C THR A 116 -39.87 -41.69 11.75
N THR A 117 -39.93 -41.61 13.08
CA THR A 117 -39.35 -40.49 13.85
C THR A 117 -37.84 -40.36 13.60
N LEU A 118 -37.09 -41.46 13.70
CA LEU A 118 -35.64 -41.46 13.47
C LEU A 118 -35.29 -41.09 12.02
N MET A 119 -36.06 -41.55 11.03
CA MET A 119 -35.91 -41.14 9.63
C MET A 119 -36.16 -39.64 9.43
N SER A 120 -37.13 -39.05 10.14
CA SER A 120 -37.36 -37.61 10.11
C SER A 120 -36.19 -36.82 10.71
N VAL A 121 -35.65 -37.27 11.85
CA VAL A 121 -34.46 -36.66 12.47
C VAL A 121 -33.25 -36.73 11.53
N TRP A 122 -33.03 -37.88 10.88
CA TRP A 122 -31.98 -38.04 9.87
C TRP A 122 -32.12 -37.04 8.70
N GLN A 123 -33.34 -36.88 8.17
CA GLN A 123 -33.61 -35.92 7.09
C GLN A 123 -33.36 -34.46 7.52
N GLN A 124 -33.75 -34.10 8.75
CA GLN A 124 -33.47 -32.77 9.30
C GLN A 124 -31.96 -32.51 9.42
N MET A 125 -31.20 -33.52 9.86
CA MET A 125 -29.74 -33.43 9.92
C MET A 125 -29.09 -33.27 8.55
N LEU A 126 -29.53 -34.02 7.54
CA LEU A 126 -29.05 -33.86 6.17
C LEU A 126 -29.26 -32.44 5.64
N LYS A 127 -30.46 -31.88 5.88
CA LYS A 127 -30.78 -30.51 5.50
C LYS A 127 -29.85 -29.50 6.17
N GLN A 128 -29.53 -29.70 7.44
CA GLN A 128 -28.60 -28.82 8.16
C GLN A 128 -27.16 -28.92 7.59
N ILE A 129 -26.72 -30.12 7.21
CA ILE A 129 -25.40 -30.34 6.59
C ILE A 129 -25.31 -29.62 5.23
N GLU A 130 -26.36 -29.68 4.41
CA GLU A 130 -26.40 -28.95 3.13
C GLU A 130 -26.31 -27.44 3.32
N LEU A 131 -27.08 -26.88 4.25
CA LEU A 131 -27.02 -25.44 4.56
C LEU A 131 -25.62 -25.01 5.02
N ASN A 132 -24.98 -25.78 5.90
CA ASN A 132 -23.63 -25.49 6.38
C ASN A 132 -22.59 -25.58 5.24
N ARG A 133 -22.78 -26.51 4.30
CA ARG A 133 -21.91 -26.67 3.12
C ARG A 133 -22.02 -25.47 2.17
N GLU A 134 -23.23 -24.97 1.91
CA GLU A 134 -23.44 -23.77 1.09
C GLU A 134 -22.81 -22.53 1.73
N GLU A 135 -22.98 -22.35 3.04
CA GLU A 135 -22.39 -21.24 3.77
C GLU A 135 -20.85 -21.29 3.75
N THR A 136 -20.26 -22.48 3.92
CA THR A 136 -18.82 -22.70 3.81
C THR A 136 -18.30 -22.40 2.40
N SER A 137 -19.04 -22.82 1.36
CA SER A 137 -18.69 -22.52 -0.03
C SER A 137 -18.71 -21.02 -0.30
N ARG A 138 -19.73 -20.29 0.20
CA ARG A 138 -19.82 -18.83 0.07
C ARG A 138 -18.66 -18.12 0.76
N LEU A 139 -18.29 -18.59 1.95
CA LEU A 139 -17.16 -18.02 2.69
C LEU A 139 -15.83 -18.26 1.95
N ASN A 140 -15.60 -19.47 1.43
CA ASN A 140 -14.42 -19.78 0.64
C ASN A 140 -14.32 -18.92 -0.63
N GLN A 141 -15.44 -18.67 -1.31
CA GLN A 141 -15.46 -17.76 -2.46
C GLN A 141 -15.08 -16.34 -2.05
N THR A 142 -15.65 -15.84 -0.95
CA THR A 142 -15.34 -14.50 -0.43
C THR A 142 -13.87 -14.37 -0.03
N LEU A 143 -13.29 -15.43 0.54
CA LEU A 143 -11.87 -15.53 0.83
C LEU A 143 -11.03 -15.45 -0.45
N MET A 144 -11.31 -16.29 -1.46
CA MET A 144 -10.60 -16.29 -2.74
C MET A 144 -10.69 -14.92 -3.43
N ASP A 145 -11.85 -14.28 -3.44
CA ASP A 145 -12.05 -12.94 -4.00
C ASP A 145 -11.19 -11.90 -3.26
N ALA A 146 -11.13 -11.98 -1.93
CA ALA A 146 -10.27 -11.12 -1.13
C ALA A 146 -8.78 -11.34 -1.46
N TYR A 147 -8.32 -12.59 -1.54
CA TYR A 147 -6.93 -12.88 -1.90
C TYR A 147 -6.57 -12.38 -3.31
N HIS A 148 -7.46 -12.54 -4.29
CA HIS A 148 -7.27 -12.00 -5.64
C HIS A 148 -7.18 -10.48 -5.66
N GLN A 149 -8.01 -9.76 -4.88
CA GLN A 149 -7.91 -8.30 -4.75
C GLN A 149 -6.55 -7.84 -4.21
N PHE A 150 -5.89 -8.67 -3.38
CA PHE A 150 -4.57 -8.40 -2.83
C PHE A 150 -3.42 -9.04 -3.62
N GLY A 151 -3.69 -9.69 -4.76
CA GLY A 151 -2.67 -10.32 -5.60
C GLY A 151 -2.00 -11.56 -4.99
N ILE A 152 -2.63 -12.19 -3.98
CA ILE A 152 -2.12 -13.40 -3.32
C ILE A 152 -2.70 -14.62 -4.04
N ASP A 153 -1.84 -15.41 -4.68
CA ASP A 153 -2.24 -16.64 -5.36
C ASP A 153 -2.28 -17.82 -4.39
N LEU A 154 -3.49 -18.23 -3.98
CA LEU A 154 -3.72 -19.40 -3.13
C LEU A 154 -3.68 -20.74 -3.89
N SER A 155 -3.61 -20.73 -5.22
CA SER A 155 -3.63 -21.97 -6.01
C SER A 155 -2.31 -22.76 -5.93
N ARG A 156 -1.26 -22.18 -5.31
CA ARG A 156 0.00 -22.87 -5.03
C ARG A 156 0.01 -23.47 -3.61
N PRO A 157 0.21 -24.80 -3.45
CA PRO A 157 0.27 -25.47 -2.15
C PRO A 157 1.46 -25.10 -1.24
N GLN A 158 2.25 -24.07 -1.54
CA GLN A 158 3.45 -23.72 -0.78
C GLN A 158 3.49 -22.22 -0.47
N LEU A 159 2.77 -21.84 0.58
CA LEU A 159 3.18 -20.73 1.43
C LEU A 159 3.87 -21.35 2.64
N ASP A 160 5.13 -21.76 2.45
CA ASP A 160 6.01 -22.02 3.59
C ASP A 160 6.27 -20.66 4.23
N LEU A 161 5.59 -20.39 5.35
CA LEU A 161 5.65 -19.14 6.12
C LEU A 161 7.03 -18.91 6.78
N LYS A 162 8.08 -19.60 6.34
CA LYS A 162 9.44 -19.51 6.88
C LYS A 162 10.22 -18.30 6.38
N ASP A 163 9.81 -17.65 5.30
CA ASP A 163 10.60 -16.57 4.67
C ASP A 163 10.12 -15.15 4.99
N VAL A 164 9.27 -14.96 6.01
CA VAL A 164 8.94 -13.62 6.54
C VAL A 164 9.65 -13.42 7.88
N GLY A 165 10.98 -13.36 7.82
CA GLY A 165 11.85 -12.90 8.90
C GLY A 165 11.93 -11.38 8.98
#